data_AF-A0A9J5WHB0-F1
#
_entry.id   AF-A0A9J5WHB0-F1
#
_cell.length_a   1.000
_cell.length_b   1.000
_cell.length_c   1.000
_cell.angle_alpha   90.00
_cell.angle_beta   90.00
_cell.angle_gamma   90.00
#
_symmetry.space_group_name_H-M   'P 1'
#
loop_
_entity.id
_entity.type
_entity.pdbx_description
1 polymer ?
#
loop_
_entity_poly.entity_id
_entity_poly.type
_entity_poly.pdbx_seq_one_letter_code
_entity_poly.pdbx_strand_id
1 'polypeptide(L)'
;MGNCFGVSRKSASEIAPADVLKKYPAVKLYGNPNSVTTYYIRCALLYKPVTVNFIPSDTHQSPAVEYKSDSVTGSVDSVVRYLDLKFPEPKLLTGCIGGWYDETTPYVVWLVILQHRSMMWHLERMGRWAEDLAARGGKARGDPAMGTPRMEVRKFARGYSQLLELMLEHAQMEERVVFQILEKADRGLSKAANEEHARDLPMMNGIKEDIKSIGVLDSGHPAYQDALCNLTTRLKTLKEHSKKHFEGEEKNLLPLMEAAELSKAQQDKVLDQCLDVMHGTHSHLFRFFMEGLLPPDAMHYLDMLSRCSDQNRVSTMLRLIIDKAV
;
A
#
# COMPACT_ATOMS: atom_id res chain seq x y z
N MET A 1 -7.03 16.67 39.34
CA MET A 1 -5.89 16.65 38.42
C MET A 1 -5.32 15.24 38.41
N GLY A 2 -5.52 14.50 37.33
CA GLY A 2 -5.00 13.13 37.16
C GLY A 2 -4.71 12.90 35.68
N ASN A 3 -3.43 12.75 35.35
CA ASN A 3 -2.92 12.65 33.99
C ASN A 3 -3.47 11.42 33.24
N CYS A 4 -4.21 11.68 32.16
CA CYS A 4 -4.55 10.68 31.15
C CYS A 4 -3.36 10.49 30.20
N PHE A 5 -2.48 9.53 30.49
CA PHE A 5 -1.53 9.04 29.49
C PHE A 5 -2.31 8.25 28.42
N GLY A 6 -2.29 8.76 27.19
CA GLY A 6 -2.96 8.18 26.04
C GLY A 6 -2.50 6.75 25.78
N VAL A 7 -3.41 5.79 25.99
CA VAL A 7 -3.20 4.40 25.61
C VAL A 7 -3.15 4.34 24.09
N SER A 8 -2.00 3.97 23.55
CA SER A 8 -1.77 3.68 22.14
C SER A 8 -2.82 2.68 21.63
N ARG A 9 -3.80 3.16 20.84
CA ARG A 9 -4.65 2.27 20.03
C ARG A 9 -3.76 1.61 18.98
N LYS A 10 -3.44 0.33 19.21
CA LYS A 10 -2.83 -0.53 18.19
C LYS A 10 -3.71 -0.55 16.95
N SER A 11 -3.11 -0.33 15.78
CA SER A 11 -3.76 -0.57 14.49
C SER A 11 -4.17 -2.04 14.41
N ALA A 12 -5.25 -2.34 13.70
CA ALA A 12 -5.82 -3.69 13.53
C ALA A 12 -4.95 -4.61 12.64
N SER A 13 -3.63 -4.39 12.63
CA SER A 13 -2.66 -5.02 11.74
C SER A 13 -1.97 -6.26 12.32
N GLU A 14 -2.06 -6.53 13.62
CA GLU A 14 -1.28 -7.59 14.29
C GLU A 14 -2.03 -8.93 14.35
N ILE A 15 -1.93 -9.74 13.30
CA ILE A 15 -1.72 -11.19 13.49
C ILE A 15 -0.21 -11.42 13.29
N ALA A 16 0.56 -10.93 14.25
CA ALA A 16 1.96 -11.29 14.45
C ALA A 16 2.09 -11.76 15.92
N PRO A 17 2.92 -12.78 16.21
CA PRO A 17 3.08 -13.26 17.57
C PRO A 17 3.58 -12.11 18.45
N ALA A 18 2.97 -12.00 19.65
CA ALA A 18 3.21 -10.96 20.64
C ALA A 18 4.65 -10.43 20.61
N ASP A 19 4.79 -9.14 20.30
CA ASP A 19 6.05 -8.39 20.41
C ASP A 19 6.57 -8.51 21.85
N VAL A 20 7.46 -9.48 22.06
CA VAL A 20 8.40 -9.46 23.18
C VAL A 20 9.16 -8.14 23.05
N LEU A 21 9.00 -7.27 24.04
CA LEU A 21 9.65 -5.96 24.23
C LEU A 21 11.09 -5.90 23.68
N LYS A 22 11.26 -5.77 22.36
CA LYS A 22 12.56 -5.51 21.74
C LYS A 22 12.81 -4.01 21.88
N LYS A 23 13.81 -3.66 22.70
CA LYS A 23 14.34 -2.28 22.72
C LYS A 23 15.04 -2.03 21.39
N TYR A 24 14.36 -1.35 20.48
CA TYR A 24 14.95 -0.95 19.21
C TYR A 24 15.98 0.18 19.43
N PRO A 25 17.13 0.16 18.72
CA PRO A 25 18.10 1.25 18.77
C PRO A 25 17.45 2.58 18.39
N ALA A 26 17.80 3.64 19.11
CA ALA A 26 17.32 4.99 18.82
C ALA A 26 18.17 5.65 17.73
N VAL A 27 17.51 6.26 16.75
CA VAL A 27 18.09 7.03 15.67
C VAL A 27 17.54 8.44 15.75
N LYS A 28 18.40 9.45 15.63
CA LYS A 28 17.94 10.84 15.54
C LYS A 28 17.85 11.24 14.07
N LEU A 29 16.75 11.88 13.71
CA LEU A 29 16.58 12.49 12.40
C LEU A 29 16.39 13.98 12.58
N TYR A 30 17.24 14.78 11.94
CA TYR A 30 17.13 16.23 11.86
C TYR A 30 16.70 16.62 10.46
N GLY A 31 15.81 17.60 10.34
CA GLY A 31 15.39 18.10 9.04
C GLY A 31 14.16 19.00 9.12
N ASN A 32 13.88 19.68 8.01
CA ASN A 32 12.70 20.53 7.91
C ASN A 32 11.43 19.65 7.94
N PRO A 33 10.48 19.90 8.87
CA PRO A 33 9.27 19.07 9.04
C PRO A 33 8.28 19.12 7.86
N ASN A 34 8.47 20.06 6.93
CA ASN A 34 7.62 20.23 5.75
C ASN A 34 8.31 19.79 4.45
N SER A 35 9.55 19.33 4.51
CA SER A 35 10.32 18.88 3.34
C SER A 35 9.92 17.45 2.93
N VAL A 36 9.62 17.26 1.64
CA VAL A 36 9.37 15.95 1.03
C VAL A 36 10.52 14.97 1.32
N THR A 37 11.77 15.42 1.20
CA THR A 37 12.97 14.63 1.50
C THR A 37 12.98 14.14 2.96
N THR A 38 12.58 14.99 3.90
CA THR A 38 12.52 14.61 5.32
C THR A 38 11.40 13.59 5.56
N TYR A 39 10.23 13.78 4.96
CA TYR A 39 9.15 12.80 5.03
C TYR A 39 9.53 11.46 4.41
N TYR A 40 10.21 11.45 3.27
CA TYR A 40 10.72 10.24 2.63
C TYR A 40 11.57 9.45 3.62
N ILE A 41 12.56 10.09 4.26
CA ILE A 41 13.44 9.42 5.23
C ILE A 41 12.67 8.93 6.45
N ARG A 42 11.66 9.69 6.91
CA ARG A 42 10.76 9.20 7.98
C ARG A 42 10.03 7.94 7.56
N CYS A 43 9.53 7.86 6.31
CA CYS A 43 8.88 6.66 5.79
C CYS A 43 9.85 5.49 5.69
N ALA A 44 11.05 5.71 5.17
CA ALA A 44 12.11 4.70 5.09
C ALA A 44 12.45 4.11 6.49
N LEU A 45 12.52 4.97 7.51
CA LEU A 45 12.78 4.56 8.88
C LEU A 45 11.63 3.74 9.51
N LEU A 46 10.38 3.86 9.04
CA LEU A 46 9.26 3.04 9.54
C LEU A 46 9.44 1.55 9.23
N TYR A 47 10.17 1.23 8.15
CA TYR A 47 10.49 -0.16 7.82
C TYR A 47 11.67 -0.70 8.62
N LYS A 48 12.45 0.16 9.29
CA LYS A 48 13.62 -0.26 10.06
C LYS A 48 13.26 -0.59 11.51
N PRO A 49 13.93 -1.58 12.13
CA PRO A 49 13.74 -1.92 13.54
C PRO A 49 14.45 -0.89 14.43
N VAL A 50 14.02 0.38 14.37
CA VAL A 50 14.61 1.53 15.08
C VAL A 50 13.53 2.35 15.76
N THR A 51 13.90 3.04 16.84
CA THR A 51 13.07 4.12 17.39
C THR A 51 13.53 5.45 16.81
N VAL A 52 12.64 6.16 16.11
CA VAL A 52 12.98 7.44 15.48
C VAL A 52 12.70 8.60 16.42
N ASN A 53 13.74 9.35 16.76
CA ASN A 53 13.66 10.63 17.44
C ASN A 53 13.78 11.75 16.40
N PHE A 54 12.64 12.19 15.86
CA PHE A 54 12.62 13.30 14.92
C PHE A 54 12.79 14.64 15.64
N ILE A 55 13.77 15.43 15.22
CA ILE A 55 14.12 16.74 15.75
C ILE A 55 13.94 17.75 14.61
N PRO A 56 12.78 18.44 14.55
CA PRO A 56 12.51 19.44 13.53
C PRO A 56 13.58 20.53 13.54
N SER A 57 14.10 20.90 12.37
CA SER A 57 15.16 21.89 12.25
C SER A 57 15.06 22.63 10.92
N ASP A 58 14.85 23.95 10.98
CA ASP A 58 14.81 24.80 9.78
C ASP A 58 16.21 25.20 9.29
N THR A 59 17.24 25.01 10.13
CA THR A 59 18.64 25.27 9.80
C THR A 59 19.28 24.21 8.90
N HIS A 60 18.71 22.99 8.86
CA HIS A 60 19.22 21.89 8.04
C HIS A 60 18.58 21.94 6.65
N GLN A 61 19.37 22.26 5.62
CA GLN A 61 18.91 22.26 4.22
C GLN A 61 18.63 20.84 3.70
N SER A 62 19.28 19.81 4.26
CA SER A 62 19.08 18.40 3.93
C SER A 62 18.88 17.58 5.21
N PRO A 63 18.09 16.49 5.18
CA PRO A 63 17.89 15.66 6.34
C PRO A 63 19.20 15.01 6.77
N ALA A 64 19.45 14.99 8.07
CA ALA A 64 20.61 14.36 8.69
C ALA A 64 20.15 13.26 9.65
N VAL A 65 20.77 12.09 9.54
CA VAL A 65 20.50 10.93 10.41
C VAL A 65 21.73 10.67 11.27
N GLU A 66 21.53 10.63 12.59
CA GLU A 66 22.57 10.27 13.56
C GLU A 66 22.23 8.95 14.24
N TYR A 67 23.23 8.06 14.29
CA TYR A 67 23.17 6.83 15.06
C TYR A 67 24.50 6.60 15.79
N LYS A 68 24.46 6.66 17.13
CA LYS A 68 25.64 6.62 18.00
C LYS A 68 26.61 7.77 17.66
N SER A 69 27.86 7.47 17.34
CA SER A 69 28.90 8.45 16.99
C SER A 69 29.03 8.69 15.48
N ASP A 70 28.09 8.16 14.69
CA ASP A 70 28.11 8.22 13.23
C ASP A 70 26.90 8.99 12.71
N SER A 71 27.08 9.72 11.61
CA SER A 71 26.07 10.60 11.04
C SER A 71 26.17 10.63 9.52
N VAL A 72 25.02 10.71 8.85
CA VAL A 72 24.92 10.93 7.41
C VAL A 72 24.02 12.13 7.14
N THR A 73 24.37 12.93 6.14
CA THR A 73 23.54 14.03 5.62
C THR A 73 23.68 14.09 4.11
N GLY A 74 22.68 14.63 3.41
CA GLY A 74 22.71 14.83 1.97
C GLY A 74 21.45 14.31 1.27
N SER A 75 21.66 13.63 0.13
CA SER A 75 20.56 13.11 -0.69
C SER A 75 19.81 11.97 0.00
N VAL A 76 18.56 11.74 -0.42
CA VAL A 76 17.76 10.57 0.00
C VAL A 76 18.56 9.29 -0.20
N ASP A 77 19.23 9.17 -1.34
CA ASP A 77 20.04 8.01 -1.70
C ASP A 77 21.13 7.71 -0.68
N SER A 78 21.91 8.72 -0.32
CA SER A 78 23.01 8.56 0.64
C SER A 78 22.49 8.15 2.01
N VAL A 79 21.37 8.72 2.45
CA VAL A 79 20.76 8.38 3.73
C VAL A 79 20.16 6.96 3.71
N VAL A 80 19.44 6.57 2.66
CA VAL A 80 18.85 5.21 2.57
C VAL A 80 19.93 4.13 2.51
N ARG A 81 21.01 4.33 1.74
CA ARG A 81 22.17 3.42 1.75
C ARG A 81 22.82 3.31 3.12
N TYR A 82 22.95 4.43 3.83
CA TYR A 82 23.42 4.42 5.21
C TYR A 82 22.49 3.62 6.13
N LEU A 83 21.17 3.76 5.98
CA LEU A 83 20.19 2.99 6.76
C LEU A 83 20.29 1.49 6.46
N ASP A 84 20.44 1.08 5.20
CA ASP A 84 20.66 -0.32 4.84
C ASP A 84 22.01 -0.85 5.36
N LEU A 85 23.05 -0.02 5.40
CA LEU A 85 24.34 -0.42 5.97
C LEU A 85 24.28 -0.62 7.49
N LYS A 86 23.59 0.27 8.22
CA LYS A 86 23.50 0.21 9.69
C LYS A 86 22.41 -0.73 10.20
N PHE A 87 21.33 -0.88 9.45
CA PHE A 87 20.15 -1.66 9.78
C PHE A 87 19.81 -2.56 8.56
N PRO A 88 20.53 -3.67 8.36
CA PRO A 88 20.49 -4.43 7.11
C PRO A 88 19.13 -5.04 6.78
N GLU A 89 18.31 -5.32 7.79
CA GLU A 89 17.00 -5.94 7.62
C GLU A 89 15.89 -5.08 8.21
N PRO A 90 14.75 -4.92 7.51
CA PRO A 90 14.51 -5.28 6.11
C PRO A 90 15.28 -4.37 5.16
N LYS A 91 15.80 -4.88 4.04
CA LYS A 91 16.43 -4.04 3.01
C LYS A 91 15.44 -3.05 2.41
N LEU A 92 15.84 -1.78 2.33
CA LEU A 92 15.09 -0.75 1.63
C LEU A 92 15.44 -0.71 0.15
N LEU A 93 16.63 -1.18 -0.22
CA LEU A 93 17.13 -1.19 -1.59
C LEU A 93 17.36 -2.61 -2.08
N THR A 94 16.91 -2.90 -3.29
CA THR A 94 17.21 -4.14 -4.00
C THR A 94 18.11 -3.80 -5.19
N GLY A 95 19.40 -3.57 -4.96
CA GLY A 95 20.31 -3.04 -5.99
C GLY A 95 20.30 -1.52 -6.07
N CYS A 96 21.05 -0.94 -7.02
CA CYS A 96 21.30 0.51 -7.11
C CYS A 96 19.99 1.32 -7.07
N ILE A 97 20.03 2.42 -6.32
CA ILE A 97 18.98 3.44 -6.33
C ILE A 97 18.91 4.03 -7.74
N GLY A 98 17.71 4.07 -8.30
CA GLY A 98 17.53 4.39 -9.72
C GLY A 98 17.83 3.22 -10.66
N GLY A 99 17.93 1.99 -10.15
CA GLY A 99 17.87 0.77 -10.94
C GLY A 99 16.43 0.45 -11.32
N TRP A 100 15.87 1.30 -12.18
CA TRP A 100 14.74 0.95 -13.03
C TRP A 100 15.09 -0.42 -13.64
N TYR A 101 14.20 -1.43 -13.56
CA TYR A 101 14.42 -2.55 -14.48
C TYR A 101 14.29 -1.93 -15.86
N ASP A 102 15.42 -1.83 -16.54
CA ASP A 102 15.62 -1.14 -17.81
C ASP A 102 15.39 0.40 -17.75
N GLU A 103 16.35 1.19 -18.27
CA GLU A 103 16.19 2.66 -18.38
C GLU A 103 15.05 3.03 -19.34
N THR A 104 14.56 2.07 -20.11
CA THR A 104 13.52 2.21 -21.13
C THR A 104 12.11 2.06 -20.56
N THR A 105 11.91 1.33 -19.46
CA THR A 105 10.57 1.02 -18.95
C THR A 105 9.89 2.27 -18.38
N PRO A 106 8.72 2.69 -18.89
CA PRO A 106 8.07 3.92 -18.45
C PRO A 106 7.61 3.92 -16.99
N TYR A 107 7.63 5.08 -16.31
CA TYR A 107 7.22 5.18 -14.88
C TYR A 107 5.83 4.60 -14.59
N VAL A 108 4.89 4.77 -15.52
CA VAL A 108 3.51 4.29 -15.38
C VAL A 108 3.41 2.75 -15.30
N VAL A 109 4.33 2.02 -15.95
CA VAL A 109 4.37 0.55 -15.87
C VAL A 109 4.69 0.12 -14.44
N TRP A 110 5.70 0.74 -13.82
CA TRP A 110 6.04 0.50 -12.43
C TRP A 110 4.92 0.90 -11.46
N LEU A 111 4.25 2.01 -11.72
CA LEU A 111 3.10 2.44 -10.93
C LEU A 111 2.01 1.35 -10.89
N VAL A 112 1.67 0.78 -12.05
CA VAL A 112 0.68 -0.30 -12.17
C VAL A 112 1.14 -1.57 -11.44
N ILE A 113 2.37 -2.02 -11.69
CA ILE A 113 2.94 -3.22 -11.03
C ILE A 113 2.91 -3.10 -9.50
N LEU A 114 3.27 -1.93 -8.96
CA LEU A 114 3.25 -1.73 -7.51
C LEU A 114 1.81 -1.72 -6.96
N GLN A 115 0.83 -1.25 -7.73
CA GLN A 115 -0.59 -1.39 -7.38
C GLN A 115 -1.03 -2.85 -7.35
N HIS A 116 -0.68 -3.64 -8.37
CA HIS A 116 -0.95 -5.08 -8.38
C HIS A 116 -0.40 -5.78 -7.15
N ARG A 117 0.86 -5.51 -6.79
CA ARG A 117 1.51 -6.10 -5.61
C ARG A 117 0.78 -5.75 -4.32
N SER A 118 0.43 -4.48 -4.13
CA SER A 118 -0.32 -4.03 -2.95
C SER A 118 -1.69 -4.69 -2.86
N MET A 119 -2.46 -4.70 -3.96
CA MET A 119 -3.79 -5.31 -4.01
C MET A 119 -3.73 -6.82 -3.76
N MET A 120 -2.77 -7.53 -4.35
CA MET A 120 -2.57 -8.96 -4.12
C MET A 120 -2.23 -9.26 -2.66
N TRP A 121 -1.36 -8.46 -2.04
CA TRP A 121 -1.05 -8.60 -0.62
C TRP A 121 -2.31 -8.47 0.25
N HIS A 122 -3.16 -7.48 -0.04
CA HIS A 122 -4.41 -7.25 0.68
C HIS A 122 -5.43 -8.36 0.44
N LEU A 123 -5.57 -8.85 -0.80
CA LEU A 123 -6.42 -10.00 -1.13
C LEU A 123 -6.00 -11.25 -0.37
N GLU A 124 -4.69 -11.54 -0.31
CA GLU A 124 -4.15 -12.65 0.47
C GLU A 124 -4.42 -12.48 1.97
N ARG A 125 -4.17 -11.29 2.51
CA ARG A 125 -4.44 -10.97 3.92
C ARG A 125 -5.90 -11.17 4.26
N MET A 126 -6.81 -10.68 3.42
CA MET A 126 -8.25 -10.83 3.59
C MET A 126 -8.69 -12.30 3.47
N GLY A 127 -8.11 -13.05 2.53
CA GLY A 127 -8.33 -14.49 2.40
C GLY A 127 -7.95 -15.25 3.66
N ARG A 128 -6.74 -15.02 4.21
CA ARG A 128 -6.30 -15.65 5.47
C ARG A 128 -7.20 -15.28 6.65
N TRP A 129 -7.69 -14.04 6.70
CA TRP A 129 -8.61 -13.62 7.75
C TRP A 129 -9.99 -14.27 7.61
N ALA A 130 -10.52 -14.40 6.39
CA ALA A 130 -11.77 -15.10 6.13
C ALA A 130 -11.68 -16.59 6.51
N GLU A 131 -10.56 -17.25 6.17
CA GLU A 131 -10.28 -18.63 6.56
C GLU A 131 -10.24 -18.81 8.07
N ASP A 132 -9.60 -17.91 8.80
CA ASP A 132 -9.56 -17.95 10.27
C ASP A 132 -10.95 -17.71 10.90
N LEU A 133 -11.73 -16.77 10.35
CA LEU A 133 -13.11 -16.53 10.78
C LEU A 133 -13.97 -17.78 10.58
N ALA A 134 -13.87 -18.41 9.40
CA ALA A 134 -14.57 -19.65 9.08
C ALA A 134 -14.11 -20.79 10.00
N ALA A 135 -12.82 -21.00 10.20
CA ALA A 135 -12.31 -22.09 11.05
C ALA A 135 -12.82 -22.01 12.51
N ARG A 136 -13.04 -20.79 13.02
CA ARG A 136 -13.57 -20.56 14.38
C ARG A 136 -15.09 -20.46 14.46
N GLY A 137 -15.80 -20.41 13.33
CA GLY A 137 -17.21 -20.03 13.28
C GLY A 137 -17.51 -18.71 13.95
N GLY A 138 -16.62 -17.73 13.75
CA GLY A 138 -16.71 -16.41 14.37
C GLY A 138 -16.47 -16.36 15.88
N LYS A 139 -16.20 -17.47 16.57
CA LYS A 139 -15.89 -17.44 18.02
C LYS A 139 -14.60 -16.67 18.27
N ALA A 140 -14.62 -15.66 19.13
CA ALA A 140 -13.44 -14.83 19.41
C ALA A 140 -12.23 -15.66 19.86
N ARG A 141 -11.01 -15.27 19.43
CA ARG A 141 -9.74 -15.91 19.84
C ARG A 141 -9.39 -15.73 21.33
N GLY A 142 -10.27 -15.12 22.13
CA GLY A 142 -9.94 -14.63 23.47
C GLY A 142 -9.05 -13.38 23.47
N ASP A 143 -8.68 -12.85 22.30
CA ASP A 143 -7.94 -11.60 22.16
C ASP A 143 -8.88 -10.39 22.39
N PRO A 144 -8.67 -9.62 23.48
CA PRO A 144 -9.49 -8.45 23.78
C PRO A 144 -9.45 -7.37 22.69
N ALA A 145 -8.37 -7.30 21.89
CA ALA A 145 -8.23 -6.33 20.82
C ALA A 145 -9.17 -6.62 19.64
N MET A 146 -9.55 -7.88 19.42
CA MET A 146 -10.45 -8.29 18.34
C MET A 146 -11.91 -7.96 18.62
N GLY A 147 -12.35 -8.08 19.88
CA GLY A 147 -13.71 -7.78 20.30
C GLY A 147 -14.69 -8.93 20.03
N THR A 148 -15.99 -8.62 19.95
CA THR A 148 -17.03 -9.62 19.69
C THR A 148 -17.01 -10.10 18.22
N PRO A 149 -17.61 -11.25 17.88
CA PRO A 149 -17.69 -11.74 16.49
C PRO A 149 -18.21 -10.67 15.52
N ARG A 150 -19.23 -9.92 15.95
CA ARG A 150 -19.80 -8.81 15.19
C ARG A 150 -18.82 -7.65 14.98
N MET A 151 -17.97 -7.35 15.97
CA MET A 151 -16.92 -6.34 15.82
C MET A 151 -15.85 -6.80 14.84
N GLU A 152 -15.52 -8.08 14.85
CA GLU A 152 -14.55 -8.69 13.94
C GLU A 152 -15.05 -8.60 12.48
N VAL A 153 -16.30 -9.00 12.21
CA VAL A 153 -16.91 -8.86 10.88
C VAL A 153 -16.99 -7.39 10.44
N ARG A 154 -17.29 -6.45 11.34
CA ARG A 154 -17.26 -5.01 10.99
C ARG A 154 -15.87 -4.52 10.61
N LYS A 155 -14.81 -5.01 11.27
CA LYS A 155 -13.43 -4.67 10.91
C LYS A 155 -13.08 -5.27 9.55
N PHE A 156 -13.44 -6.54 9.32
CA PHE A 156 -13.30 -7.21 8.04
C PHE A 156 -13.99 -6.42 6.91
N ALA A 157 -15.23 -5.99 7.13
CA ALA A 157 -16.01 -5.18 6.17
C ALA A 157 -15.34 -3.85 5.83
N ARG A 158 -14.73 -3.18 6.81
CA ARG A 158 -13.96 -1.95 6.56
C ARG A 158 -12.73 -2.22 5.71
N GLY A 159 -11.95 -3.25 6.04
CA GLY A 159 -10.78 -3.65 5.26
C GLY A 159 -11.15 -4.02 3.82
N TYR A 160 -12.23 -4.78 3.62
CA TYR A 160 -12.74 -5.11 2.29
C TYR A 160 -13.19 -3.87 1.52
N SER A 161 -13.84 -2.90 2.19
CA SER A 161 -14.29 -1.67 1.53
C SER A 161 -13.11 -0.81 1.03
N GLN A 162 -12.04 -0.73 1.83
CA GLN A 162 -10.80 -0.05 1.42
C GLN A 162 -10.13 -0.75 0.24
N LEU A 163 -10.05 -2.08 0.27
CA LEU A 163 -9.52 -2.88 -0.84
C LEU A 163 -10.35 -2.71 -2.11
N LEU A 164 -11.68 -2.76 -1.99
CA LEU A 164 -12.58 -2.57 -3.12
C LEU A 164 -12.38 -1.19 -3.76
N GLU A 165 -12.29 -0.14 -2.96
CA GLU A 165 -12.06 1.21 -3.47
C GLU A 165 -10.71 1.33 -4.18
N LEU A 166 -9.64 0.74 -3.61
CA LEU A 166 -8.32 0.68 -4.26
C LEU A 166 -8.38 -0.05 -5.62
N MET A 167 -9.04 -1.21 -5.69
CA MET A 167 -9.18 -1.97 -6.94
C MET A 167 -9.99 -1.19 -8.00
N LEU A 168 -11.03 -0.46 -7.59
CA LEU A 168 -11.85 0.34 -8.50
C LEU A 168 -11.09 1.56 -9.03
N GLU A 169 -10.33 2.26 -8.19
CA GLU A 169 -9.51 3.38 -8.65
C GLU A 169 -8.37 2.93 -9.55
N HIS A 170 -7.76 1.79 -9.26
CA HIS A 170 -6.75 1.17 -10.11
C HIS A 170 -7.32 0.88 -11.52
N ALA A 171 -8.44 0.15 -11.61
CA ALA A 171 -9.08 -0.13 -12.90
C ALA A 171 -9.46 1.16 -13.65
N GLN A 172 -9.97 2.19 -12.95
CA GLN A 172 -10.28 3.49 -13.56
C GLN A 172 -9.03 4.23 -14.05
N MET A 173 -7.92 4.15 -13.33
CA MET A 173 -6.65 4.75 -13.73
C MET A 173 -6.11 4.10 -14.99
N GLU A 174 -6.19 2.78 -15.09
CA GLU A 174 -5.82 2.06 -16.30
C GLU A 174 -6.71 2.46 -17.47
N GLU A 175 -8.03 2.37 -17.30
CA GLU A 175 -9.02 2.70 -18.34
C GLU A 175 -8.90 4.13 -18.88
N ARG A 176 -8.60 5.10 -18.01
CA ARG A 176 -8.59 6.53 -18.34
C ARG A 176 -7.22 7.06 -18.73
N VAL A 177 -6.14 6.38 -18.33
CA VAL A 177 -4.77 6.86 -18.58
C VAL A 177 -3.98 5.81 -19.36
N VAL A 178 -3.73 4.64 -18.77
CA VAL A 178 -2.83 3.62 -19.34
C VAL A 178 -3.37 3.09 -20.68
N PHE A 179 -4.60 2.60 -20.67
CA PHE A 179 -5.26 2.05 -21.86
C PHE A 179 -5.49 3.12 -22.92
N GLN A 180 -5.72 4.37 -22.54
CA GLN A 180 -5.84 5.46 -23.51
C GLN A 180 -4.53 5.73 -24.27
N ILE A 181 -3.38 5.48 -23.65
CA ILE A 181 -2.09 5.59 -24.33
C ILE A 181 -1.92 4.42 -25.30
N LEU A 182 -2.19 3.20 -24.84
CA LEU A 182 -2.09 2.00 -25.67
C LEU A 182 -3.05 2.03 -26.86
N GLU A 183 -4.30 2.42 -26.66
CA GLU A 183 -5.31 2.52 -27.73
C GLU A 183 -4.99 3.59 -28.78
N LYS A 184 -4.23 4.63 -28.40
CA LYS A 184 -3.71 5.63 -29.35
C LYS A 184 -2.52 5.09 -30.16
N ALA A 185 -1.72 4.22 -29.57
CA ALA A 185 -0.59 3.59 -30.24
C ALA A 185 -1.08 2.50 -31.21
N ASP A 186 -1.96 1.61 -30.75
CA ASP A 186 -2.64 0.62 -31.59
C ASP A 186 -4.02 0.27 -31.02
N ARG A 187 -5.03 0.26 -31.88
CA ARG A 187 -6.43 0.17 -31.48
C ARG A 187 -6.79 -1.27 -31.10
N GLY A 188 -7.37 -1.43 -29.91
CA GLY A 188 -7.87 -2.70 -29.40
C GLY A 188 -6.89 -3.45 -28.50
N LEU A 189 -5.69 -2.92 -28.25
CA LEU A 189 -4.70 -3.53 -27.36
C LEU A 189 -5.25 -3.77 -25.95
N SER A 190 -6.08 -2.87 -25.44
CA SER A 190 -6.57 -2.93 -24.05
C SER A 190 -7.95 -3.58 -23.93
N LYS A 191 -8.50 -4.13 -25.02
CA LYS A 191 -9.87 -4.64 -25.05
C LYS A 191 -10.07 -5.81 -24.08
N ALA A 192 -9.15 -6.77 -24.04
CA ALA A 192 -9.28 -7.95 -23.20
C ALA A 192 -9.25 -7.60 -21.70
N ALA A 193 -8.30 -6.74 -21.28
CA ALA A 193 -8.19 -6.26 -19.89
C ALA A 193 -9.45 -5.47 -19.46
N ASN A 194 -9.97 -4.60 -20.34
CA ASN A 194 -11.24 -3.91 -20.09
C ASN A 194 -12.43 -4.86 -19.90
N GLU A 195 -12.51 -5.93 -20.70
CA GLU A 195 -13.57 -6.93 -20.53
C GLU A 195 -13.40 -7.74 -19.24
N GLU A 196 -12.17 -7.92 -18.73
CA GLU A 196 -11.88 -8.52 -17.43
C GLU A 196 -12.37 -7.64 -16.27
N HIS A 197 -12.09 -6.33 -16.29
CA HIS A 197 -12.63 -5.37 -15.31
C HIS A 197 -14.16 -5.45 -15.21
N ALA A 198 -14.84 -5.51 -16.37
CA ALA A 198 -16.30 -5.61 -16.42
C ALA A 198 -16.84 -6.92 -15.80
N ARG A 199 -16.08 -8.03 -15.89
CA ARG A 199 -16.44 -9.32 -15.30
C ARG A 199 -16.17 -9.38 -13.80
N ASP A 200 -15.11 -8.73 -13.33
CA ASP A 200 -14.70 -8.80 -11.93
C ASP A 200 -15.53 -7.86 -11.04
N LEU A 201 -16.05 -6.75 -11.57
CA LEU A 201 -16.88 -5.80 -10.83
C LEU A 201 -18.12 -6.44 -10.14
N PRO A 202 -18.95 -7.26 -10.82
CA PRO A 202 -20.04 -7.97 -10.16
C PRO A 202 -19.57 -8.94 -9.06
N MET A 203 -18.41 -9.60 -9.26
CA MET A 203 -17.86 -10.52 -8.25
C MET A 203 -17.48 -9.77 -6.98
N MET A 204 -16.76 -8.65 -7.12
CA MET A 204 -16.35 -7.79 -6.02
C MET A 204 -17.56 -7.22 -5.25
N ASN A 205 -18.56 -6.71 -5.97
CA ASN A 205 -19.79 -6.21 -5.34
C ASN A 205 -20.55 -7.31 -4.61
N GLY A 206 -20.62 -8.51 -5.18
CA GLY A 206 -21.27 -9.63 -4.51
C GLY A 206 -20.57 -10.06 -3.22
N ILE A 207 -19.23 -10.01 -3.15
CA ILE A 207 -18.48 -10.26 -1.91
C ILE A 207 -18.81 -9.20 -0.86
N LYS A 208 -18.93 -7.92 -1.26
CA LYS A 208 -19.35 -6.84 -0.35
C LYS A 208 -20.73 -7.12 0.26
N GLU A 209 -21.68 -7.59 -0.55
CA GLU A 209 -23.03 -7.94 -0.07
C GLU A 209 -23.04 -9.17 0.83
N ASP A 210 -22.20 -10.18 0.56
CA ASP A 210 -22.03 -11.34 1.44
C ASP A 210 -21.54 -10.91 2.82
N ILE A 211 -20.54 -10.01 2.88
CA ILE A 211 -20.00 -9.50 4.15
C ILE A 211 -21.08 -8.75 4.94
N LYS A 212 -21.88 -7.91 4.27
CA LYS A 212 -23.02 -7.23 4.91
C LYS A 212 -24.03 -8.22 5.49
N SER A 213 -24.35 -9.26 4.71
CA SER A 213 -25.28 -10.32 5.11
C SER A 213 -24.76 -11.08 6.33
N ILE A 214 -23.48 -11.46 6.34
CA ILE A 214 -22.84 -12.10 7.51
C ILE A 214 -22.90 -11.20 8.75
N GLY A 215 -22.74 -9.88 8.57
CA GLY A 215 -22.76 -8.91 9.67
C GLY A 215 -24.09 -8.80 10.44
N VAL A 216 -25.18 -9.35 9.90
CA VAL A 216 -26.51 -9.39 10.54
C VAL A 216 -26.94 -10.79 11.00
N LEU A 217 -26.20 -11.84 10.62
CA LEU A 217 -26.48 -13.22 11.05
C LEU A 217 -26.10 -13.43 12.52
N ASP A 218 -26.81 -14.35 13.17
CA ASP A 218 -26.44 -14.82 14.52
C ASP A 218 -25.25 -15.79 14.43
N SER A 219 -24.14 -15.44 15.08
CA SER A 219 -22.94 -16.27 15.16
C SER A 219 -23.16 -17.64 15.83
N GLY A 220 -24.27 -17.83 16.56
CA GLY A 220 -24.64 -19.13 17.12
C GLY A 220 -25.37 -20.07 16.14
N HIS A 221 -25.83 -19.55 15.01
CA HIS A 221 -26.64 -20.31 14.04
C HIS A 221 -25.75 -21.00 12.98
N PRO A 222 -26.03 -22.25 12.55
CA PRO A 222 -25.23 -22.94 11.54
C PRO A 222 -25.03 -22.16 10.24
N ALA A 223 -26.05 -21.42 9.80
CA ALA A 223 -25.98 -20.58 8.60
C ALA A 223 -24.85 -19.52 8.63
N TYR A 224 -24.39 -19.10 9.81
CA TYR A 224 -23.26 -18.16 9.93
C TYR A 224 -21.95 -18.81 9.48
N GLN A 225 -21.74 -20.07 9.88
CA GLN A 225 -20.58 -20.86 9.46
C GLN A 225 -20.57 -21.06 7.94
N ASP A 226 -21.71 -21.45 7.37
CA ASP A 226 -21.84 -21.68 5.94
C ASP A 226 -21.58 -20.39 5.14
N ALA A 227 -22.10 -19.26 5.62
CA ALA A 227 -21.87 -17.96 5.00
C ALA A 227 -20.37 -17.56 5.02
N LEU A 228 -19.65 -17.81 6.12
CA LEU A 228 -18.20 -17.58 6.20
C LEU A 228 -17.39 -18.50 5.26
N CYS A 229 -17.78 -19.78 5.15
CA CYS A 229 -17.18 -20.71 4.20
C CYS A 229 -17.38 -20.24 2.75
N ASN A 230 -18.60 -19.80 2.40
CA ASN A 230 -18.91 -19.29 1.07
C ASN A 230 -18.13 -18.01 0.75
N LEU A 231 -18.06 -17.07 1.70
CA LEU A 231 -17.25 -15.86 1.58
C LEU A 231 -15.77 -16.20 1.30
N THR A 232 -15.22 -17.18 2.03
CA THR A 232 -13.84 -17.65 1.85
C THR A 232 -13.62 -18.18 0.43
N THR A 233 -14.54 -19.00 -0.08
CA THR A 233 -14.48 -19.52 -1.45
C THR A 233 -14.49 -18.39 -2.49
N ARG A 234 -15.38 -17.40 -2.34
CA ARG A 234 -15.45 -16.29 -3.29
C ARG A 234 -14.23 -15.39 -3.25
N LEU A 235 -13.65 -15.13 -2.08
CA LEU A 235 -12.39 -14.39 -1.96
C LEU A 235 -11.23 -15.13 -2.62
N LYS A 236 -11.17 -16.47 -2.51
CA LYS A 236 -10.19 -17.27 -3.25
C LYS A 236 -10.36 -17.15 -4.74
N THR A 237 -11.60 -17.21 -5.24
CA THR A 237 -11.90 -17.01 -6.66
C THR A 237 -11.47 -15.63 -7.14
N LEU A 238 -11.84 -14.56 -6.41
CA LEU A 238 -11.44 -13.19 -6.75
C LEU A 238 -9.92 -13.04 -6.79
N LYS A 239 -9.22 -13.58 -5.79
CA LYS A 239 -7.75 -13.56 -5.74
C LYS A 239 -7.14 -14.23 -6.96
N GLU A 240 -7.66 -15.40 -7.35
CA GLU A 240 -7.11 -16.15 -8.48
C GLU A 240 -7.41 -15.49 -9.83
N HIS A 241 -8.56 -14.82 -9.95
CA HIS A 241 -8.90 -14.00 -11.09
C HIS A 241 -7.97 -12.78 -11.18
N SER A 242 -7.87 -12.01 -10.09
CA SER A 242 -7.00 -10.82 -10.01
C SER A 242 -5.55 -11.17 -10.34
N LYS A 243 -5.05 -12.30 -9.81
CA LYS A 243 -3.70 -12.78 -10.12
C LYS A 243 -3.51 -13.04 -11.62
N LYS A 244 -4.46 -13.72 -12.26
CA LYS A 244 -4.38 -14.01 -13.70
C LYS A 244 -4.46 -12.74 -14.55
N HIS A 245 -5.36 -11.82 -14.19
CA HIS A 245 -5.50 -10.51 -14.81
C HIS A 245 -4.17 -9.75 -14.75
N PHE A 246 -3.65 -9.52 -13.53
CA PHE A 246 -2.41 -8.77 -13.32
C PHE A 246 -1.22 -9.43 -14.01
N GLU A 247 -1.06 -10.75 -13.92
CA GLU A 247 0.01 -11.45 -14.64
C GLU A 247 -0.15 -11.35 -16.16
N GLY A 248 -1.38 -11.32 -16.67
CA GLY A 248 -1.68 -11.12 -18.08
C GLY A 248 -1.24 -9.75 -18.57
N GLU A 249 -1.55 -8.70 -17.80
CA GLU A 249 -1.13 -7.34 -18.11
C GLU A 249 0.38 -7.16 -18.01
N GLU A 250 0.99 -7.60 -16.90
CA GLU A 250 2.42 -7.47 -16.66
C GLU A 250 3.27 -8.18 -17.72
N LYS A 251 2.80 -9.32 -18.23
CA LYS A 251 3.54 -10.09 -19.24
C LYS A 251 3.27 -9.64 -20.66
N ASN A 252 2.06 -9.19 -20.97
CA ASN A 252 1.62 -9.02 -22.36
C ASN A 252 1.22 -7.59 -22.74
N LEU A 253 0.69 -6.81 -21.80
CA LEU A 253 0.12 -5.49 -22.09
C LEU A 253 1.06 -4.36 -21.70
N LEU A 254 1.52 -4.33 -20.44
CA LEU A 254 2.38 -3.26 -19.92
C LEU A 254 3.71 -3.12 -20.65
N PRO A 255 4.39 -4.20 -21.10
CA PRO A 255 5.61 -4.06 -21.90
C PRO A 255 5.41 -3.28 -23.20
N LEU A 256 4.20 -3.28 -23.77
CA LEU A 256 3.89 -2.52 -24.99
C LEU A 256 3.96 -1.01 -24.77
N MET A 257 3.94 -0.54 -23.52
CA MET A 257 4.07 0.88 -23.18
C MET A 257 5.43 1.46 -23.59
N GLU A 258 6.47 0.63 -23.71
CA GLU A 258 7.77 1.06 -24.24
C GLU A 258 7.66 1.56 -25.69
N ALA A 259 6.82 0.91 -26.50
CA ALA A 259 6.59 1.30 -27.89
C ALA A 259 5.80 2.62 -28.04
N ALA A 260 5.25 3.17 -26.94
CA ALA A 260 4.64 4.49 -26.94
C ALA A 260 5.67 5.63 -26.94
N GLU A 261 6.97 5.33 -26.78
CA GLU A 261 8.11 6.26 -26.88
C GLU A 261 7.90 7.60 -26.13
N LEU A 262 7.32 7.51 -24.93
CA LEU A 262 7.02 8.70 -24.13
C LEU A 262 8.30 9.38 -23.66
N SER A 263 8.45 10.67 -24.00
CA SER A 263 9.52 11.51 -23.44
C SER A 263 9.39 11.62 -21.92
N LYS A 264 10.50 11.93 -21.22
CA LYS A 264 10.50 12.09 -19.75
C LYS A 264 9.39 13.03 -19.26
N ALA A 265 9.24 14.19 -19.90
CA ALA A 265 8.19 15.16 -19.54
C ALA A 265 6.77 14.62 -19.76
N GLN A 266 6.55 13.78 -20.78
CA GLN A 266 5.26 13.11 -20.97
C GLN A 266 5.03 12.05 -19.90
N GLN A 267 6.05 11.29 -19.52
CA GLN A 267 5.89 10.30 -18.46
C GLN A 267 5.58 10.97 -17.09
N ASP A 268 6.19 12.11 -16.78
CA ASP A 268 5.88 12.90 -15.57
C ASP A 268 4.42 13.34 -15.56
N LYS A 269 3.94 13.84 -16.70
CA LYS A 269 2.53 14.23 -16.86
C LYS A 269 1.58 13.04 -16.73
N VAL A 270 1.95 11.88 -17.27
CA VAL A 270 1.15 10.65 -17.13
C VAL A 270 1.09 10.21 -15.66
N LEU A 271 2.21 10.28 -14.92
CA LEU A 271 2.20 10.02 -13.48
C LEU A 271 1.23 10.95 -12.74
N ASP A 272 1.29 12.26 -12.99
CA ASP A 272 0.37 13.23 -12.38
C ASP A 272 -1.10 12.90 -12.69
N GLN A 273 -1.41 12.51 -13.94
CA GLN A 273 -2.76 12.07 -14.34
C GLN A 273 -3.20 10.80 -13.62
N CYS A 274 -2.31 9.82 -13.46
CA CYS A 274 -2.62 8.62 -12.69
C CYS A 274 -2.92 8.95 -11.23
N LEU A 275 -2.15 9.87 -10.63
CA LEU A 275 -2.44 10.33 -9.28
C LEU A 275 -3.81 11.02 -9.21
N ASP A 276 -4.14 11.89 -10.16
CA ASP A 276 -5.42 12.60 -10.19
C ASP A 276 -6.63 11.65 -10.28
N VAL A 277 -6.53 10.57 -11.05
CA VAL A 277 -7.61 9.58 -11.15
C VAL A 277 -7.76 8.79 -9.85
N MET A 278 -6.66 8.49 -9.15
CA MET A 278 -6.65 7.66 -7.93
C MET A 278 -6.68 8.51 -6.65
N HIS A 279 -7.57 9.50 -6.59
CA HIS A 279 -7.62 10.47 -5.51
C HIS A 279 -7.79 9.84 -4.12
N GLY A 280 -8.61 8.81 -3.98
CA GLY A 280 -8.83 8.05 -2.73
C GLY A 280 -7.56 7.34 -2.27
N THR A 281 -6.91 6.61 -3.18
CA THR A 281 -5.63 5.91 -3.01
C THR A 281 -4.54 6.88 -2.57
N HIS A 282 -4.50 8.08 -3.15
CA HIS A 282 -3.52 9.12 -2.79
C HIS A 282 -4.03 10.12 -1.75
N SER A 283 -5.06 9.75 -1.00
CA SER A 283 -5.55 10.49 0.16
C SER A 283 -5.74 9.52 1.33
N HIS A 284 -6.99 9.28 1.73
CA HIS A 284 -7.34 8.50 2.91
C HIS A 284 -6.96 7.01 2.84
N LEU A 285 -6.73 6.46 1.64
CA LEU A 285 -6.27 5.08 1.46
C LEU A 285 -4.75 4.96 1.31
N PHE A 286 -4.00 6.06 1.30
CA PHE A 286 -2.57 6.02 0.97
C PHE A 286 -1.77 5.13 1.92
N ARG A 287 -2.06 5.21 3.21
CA ARG A 287 -1.48 4.31 4.20
C ARG A 287 -1.86 2.85 3.94
N PHE A 288 -3.13 2.58 3.65
CA PHE A 288 -3.61 1.23 3.35
C PHE A 288 -2.90 0.65 2.12
N PHE A 289 -2.75 1.44 1.06
CA PHE A 289 -1.98 1.08 -0.13
C PHE A 289 -0.52 0.75 0.21
N MET A 290 0.17 1.62 0.95
CA MET A 290 1.59 1.43 1.30
C MET A 290 1.83 0.22 2.23
N GLU A 291 0.85 -0.18 3.05
CA GLU A 291 0.91 -1.39 3.88
C GLU A 291 1.04 -2.68 3.06
N GLY A 292 0.55 -2.68 1.81
CA GLY A 292 0.64 -3.82 0.90
C GLY A 292 1.96 -3.94 0.14
N LEU A 293 2.89 -2.98 0.30
CA LEU A 293 4.17 -2.97 -0.40
C LEU A 293 5.30 -3.52 0.47
N LEU A 294 6.21 -4.26 -0.18
CA LEU A 294 7.51 -4.57 0.42
C LEU A 294 8.33 -3.28 0.58
N PRO A 295 9.30 -3.22 1.50
CA PRO A 295 10.07 -2.00 1.74
C PRO A 295 10.74 -1.42 0.47
N PRO A 296 11.38 -2.22 -0.42
CA PRO A 296 11.92 -1.69 -1.67
C PRO A 296 10.87 -1.15 -2.63
N ASP A 297 9.74 -1.85 -2.74
CA ASP A 297 8.60 -1.42 -3.56
C ASP A 297 7.99 -0.11 -3.06
N ALA A 298 7.91 0.05 -1.74
CA ALA A 298 7.52 1.29 -1.12
C ALA A 298 8.49 2.42 -1.47
N MET A 299 9.81 2.21 -1.38
CA MET A 299 10.80 3.23 -1.75
C MET A 299 10.68 3.61 -3.23
N HIS A 300 10.50 2.63 -4.12
CA HIS A 300 10.25 2.89 -5.55
C HIS A 300 9.00 3.73 -5.77
N TYR A 301 7.93 3.46 -5.02
CA TYR A 301 6.73 4.28 -5.08
C TYR A 301 6.97 5.72 -4.64
N LEU A 302 7.71 5.91 -3.53
CA LEU A 302 8.06 7.23 -3.03
C LEU A 302 8.97 8.00 -4.01
N ASP A 303 9.86 7.31 -4.71
CA ASP A 303 10.68 7.89 -5.77
C ASP A 303 9.82 8.43 -6.91
N MET A 304 8.81 7.68 -7.35
CA MET A 304 7.87 8.15 -8.38
C MET A 304 7.06 9.36 -7.90
N LEU A 305 6.53 9.34 -6.67
CA LEU A 305 5.81 10.48 -6.11
C LEU A 305 6.67 11.74 -6.03
N SER A 306 7.97 11.60 -5.75
CA SER A 306 8.88 12.74 -5.67
C SER A 306 9.07 13.46 -7.02
N ARG A 307 8.69 12.81 -8.14
CA ARG A 307 8.76 13.37 -9.50
C ARG A 307 7.49 14.14 -9.90
N CYS A 308 6.42 14.02 -9.12
CA CYS A 308 5.15 14.70 -9.41
C CYS A 308 5.29 16.22 -9.26
N SER A 309 4.55 16.95 -10.09
CA SER A 309 4.69 18.41 -10.15
C SER A 309 4.16 19.11 -8.89
N ASP A 310 3.10 18.58 -8.26
CA ASP A 310 2.52 19.12 -7.03
C ASP A 310 3.21 18.60 -5.77
N GLN A 311 4.28 19.28 -5.37
CA GLN A 311 5.04 18.95 -4.16
C GLN A 311 4.24 19.13 -2.86
N ASN A 312 3.20 19.97 -2.84
CA ASN A 312 2.33 20.14 -1.67
C ASN A 312 1.42 18.92 -1.48
N ARG A 313 0.88 18.40 -2.57
CA ARG A 313 0.13 17.14 -2.57
C ARG A 313 1.02 15.98 -2.10
N VAL A 314 2.21 15.85 -2.66
CA VAL A 314 3.17 14.81 -2.26
C VAL A 314 3.49 14.91 -0.76
N SER A 315 3.81 16.10 -0.26
CA SER A 315 4.07 16.33 1.17
C SER A 315 2.87 15.93 2.04
N THR A 316 1.65 16.24 1.61
CA THR A 316 0.42 15.84 2.31
C THR A 316 0.22 14.33 2.33
N MET A 317 0.47 13.64 1.21
CA MET A 317 0.42 12.19 1.13
C MET A 317 1.42 11.54 2.10
N LEU A 318 2.68 11.96 2.06
CA LEU A 318 3.71 11.37 2.94
C LEU A 318 3.42 11.61 4.42
N ARG A 319 2.81 12.76 4.75
CA ARG A 319 2.35 13.04 6.11
C ARG A 319 1.34 12.02 6.60
N LEU A 320 0.43 11.52 5.75
CA LEU A 320 -0.58 10.51 6.13
C LEU A 320 0.04 9.15 6.51
N ILE A 321 1.25 8.84 6.03
CA ILE A 321 1.98 7.64 6.46
C ILE A 321 2.49 7.81 7.89
N ILE A 322 3.09 8.97 8.17
CA ILE A 322 3.82 9.22 9.41
C ILE A 322 2.89 9.60 10.57
N ASP A 323 1.94 10.48 10.30
CA ASP A 323 1.00 10.94 11.31
C ASP A 323 0.02 9.79 11.54
N LYS A 324 0.06 9.22 12.75
CA LYS A 324 -0.97 8.27 13.17
C LYS A 324 -2.30 9.00 13.06
N ALA A 325 -3.19 8.52 12.19
CA ALA A 325 -4.57 8.97 12.15
C ALA A 325 -5.11 8.95 13.58
N VAL A 326 -5.43 10.14 14.09
CA VAL A 326 -6.02 10.36 15.42
C VAL A 326 -7.41 9.76 15.44
#